data_AF-A0A969JYT0-F1
#
_entry.id   AF-A0A969JYT0-F1
#
_cell.length_a   1.000
_cell.length_b   1.000
_cell.length_c   1.000
_cell.angle_alpha   90.00
_cell.angle_beta   90.00
_cell.angle_gamma   90.00
#
_symmetry.space_group_name_H-M   'P 1'
#
loop_
_entity.id
_entity.type
_entity.pdbx_description
1 polymer ?
#
loop_
_entity_poly.entity_id
_entity_poly.type
_entity_poly.pdbx_seq_one_letter_code
_entity_poly.pdbx_strand_id
1 'polypeptide(L)'
;DDPRLRVARAIEIINKTSGDGLFSRNDLMLLETLTRAAGLAVHNIRLAERIVERERERHELELAAEIQRDLLPPGAAREFPVHGINIPARAVSGDFYDIILLADGRIWFSVGDVSGKGMNAALLMAKTSSPIMMMKISL
;
A
#
# COMPACT_ATOMS: atom_id res chain seq x y z
N ASP A 1 9.38 1.77 26.91
CA ASP A 1 9.26 2.98 26.07
C ASP A 1 8.57 4.11 26.83
N ASP A 2 9.36 5.01 27.42
CA ASP A 2 8.86 6.21 28.11
C ASP A 2 8.60 7.33 27.07
N PRO A 3 7.39 7.90 26.97
CA PRO A 3 7.06 8.97 26.02
C PRO A 3 7.78 10.31 26.28
N ARG A 4 8.43 10.49 27.45
CA ARG A 4 8.86 11.81 27.94
C ARG A 4 10.29 12.23 27.55
N LEU A 5 11.08 11.34 26.94
CA LEU A 5 12.42 11.66 26.42
C LEU A 5 12.61 11.19 24.98
N ARG A 6 11.83 11.75 24.05
CA ARG A 6 12.22 11.76 22.62
C ARG A 6 12.96 13.06 22.36
N VAL A 7 14.28 13.09 22.62
CA VAL A 7 15.13 14.13 22.04
C VAL A 7 15.16 13.89 20.53
N ALA A 8 14.28 14.57 19.80
CA ALA A 8 14.09 14.30 18.38
C ALA A 8 15.30 14.75 17.54
N ARG A 9 16.04 15.77 18.00
CA ARG A 9 17.25 16.33 17.37
C ARG A 9 18.08 17.08 18.41
N ALA A 10 19.39 16.88 18.41
CA ALA A 10 20.36 17.67 19.16
C ALA A 10 21.39 18.24 18.17
N ILE A 11 21.82 19.48 18.37
CA ILE A 11 22.92 20.09 17.62
C ILE A 11 23.96 20.50 18.65
N GLU A 12 25.17 20.00 18.46
CA GLU A 12 26.32 20.30 19.29
C GLU A 12 27.30 21.15 18.49
N ILE A 13 27.78 22.24 19.08
CA ILE A 13 28.89 23.03 18.53
C ILE A 13 30.09 22.80 19.42
N ILE A 14 31.19 22.40 18.80
CA ILE A 14 32.50 22.29 19.44
C ILE A 14 33.50 23.23 18.75
N ASN A 15 34.57 23.57 19.48
CA ASN A 15 35.76 24.25 18.95
C ASN A 15 35.52 25.68 18.41
N LYS A 16 35.09 26.60 19.27
CA LYS A 16 35.03 28.04 18.94
C LYS A 16 36.44 28.61 18.75
N THR A 17 36.72 29.17 17.58
CA THR A 17 38.05 29.71 17.19
C THR A 17 38.24 31.20 17.52
N SER A 18 37.25 31.84 18.12
CA SER A 18 37.34 33.24 18.55
C SER A 18 38.28 33.39 19.75
N GLY A 19 39.03 34.48 19.80
CA GLY A 19 40.12 34.68 20.77
C GLY A 19 39.72 34.74 22.25
N ASP A 20 38.42 34.82 22.56
CA ASP A 20 37.87 34.81 23.92
C ASP A 20 37.40 33.42 24.39
N GLY A 21 37.30 32.43 23.49
CA GLY A 21 36.93 31.04 23.80
C GLY A 21 35.51 30.81 24.35
N LEU A 22 34.74 31.87 24.60
CA LEU A 22 33.40 31.84 25.21
C LEU A 22 32.32 32.05 24.15
N PHE A 23 31.29 31.22 24.10
CA PHE A 23 30.14 31.44 23.21
C PHE A 23 29.38 32.72 23.60
N SER A 24 29.06 33.55 22.60
CA SER A 24 28.31 34.78 22.76
C SER A 24 26.83 34.58 22.41
N ARG A 25 25.98 35.57 22.72
CA ARG A 25 24.57 35.58 22.28
C ARG A 25 24.41 35.52 20.77
N ASN A 26 25.33 36.11 20.01
CA ASN A 26 25.26 36.09 18.55
C ASN A 26 25.52 34.68 17.99
N ASP A 27 26.44 33.94 18.60
CA ASP A 27 26.70 32.54 18.22
C ASP A 27 25.46 31.66 18.50
N LEU A 28 24.81 31.89 19.64
CA LEU A 28 23.60 31.18 20.01
C LEU A 28 22.43 31.49 19.06
N MET A 29 22.27 32.77 18.69
CA MET A 29 21.22 33.20 17.75
C MET A 29 21.46 32.64 16.34
N LEU A 30 22.73 32.61 15.88
CA LEU A 30 23.12 31.99 14.62
C LEU A 30 22.82 30.48 14.65
N LEU A 31 23.20 29.80 15.73
CA LEU A 31 22.94 28.38 15.92
C LEU A 31 21.45 28.08 15.92
N GLU A 32 20.62 28.84 16.65
CA GLU A 32 19.16 28.66 16.65
C GLU A 32 18.57 28.83 15.26
N THR A 33 19.03 29.81 14.49
CA THR A 33 18.57 30.07 13.13
C THR A 33 18.92 28.92 12.20
N LEU A 34 20.18 28.45 12.23
CA LEU A 34 20.64 27.31 11.44
C LEU A 34 19.94 26.01 11.87
N THR A 35 19.74 25.81 13.18
CA THR A 35 19.05 24.64 13.74
C THR A 35 17.60 24.57 13.25
N ARG A 36 16.89 25.70 13.23
CA ARG A 36 15.53 25.76 12.70
C ARG A 36 15.49 25.41 11.21
N ALA A 37 16.39 25.99 10.42
CA ALA A 37 16.47 25.73 8.99
C ALA A 37 16.82 24.25 8.70
N ALA A 38 17.83 23.71 9.36
CA ALA A 38 18.24 22.31 9.24
C ALA A 38 17.15 21.35 9.73
N GLY A 39 16.49 21.67 10.86
CA GLY A 39 15.40 20.88 11.41
C GLY A 39 14.22 20.76 10.45
N LEU A 40 13.85 21.87 9.80
CA LEU A 40 12.82 21.89 8.77
C LEU A 40 13.25 21.08 7.54
N ALA A 41 14.48 21.26 7.06
CA ALA A 41 15.01 20.52 5.91
C ALA A 41 14.96 19.01 6.14
N VAL A 42 15.44 18.52 7.29
CA VAL A 42 15.39 17.09 7.64
C VAL A 42 13.95 16.61 7.80
N HIS A 43 13.04 17.43 8.34
CA HIS A 43 11.64 17.07 8.42
C HIS A 43 11.00 16.91 7.04
N ASN A 44 11.27 17.83 6.13
CA ASN A 44 10.76 17.80 4.76
C ASN A 44 11.28 16.60 3.98
N ILE A 45 12.57 16.25 4.12
CA ILE A 45 13.14 15.04 3.49
C ILE A 45 12.38 13.79 3.96
N ARG A 46 12.17 13.64 5.28
CA ARG A 46 11.42 12.49 5.81
C ARG A 46 9.96 12.46 5.36
N LEU A 47 9.32 13.61 5.20
CA LEU A 47 7.97 13.69 4.66
C LEU A 47 7.95 13.26 3.19
N ALA A 48 8.91 13.73 2.39
CA ALA A 48 9.04 13.33 0.99
C ALA A 48 9.27 11.82 0.85
N GLU A 49 10.15 11.23 1.65
CA GLU A 49 10.38 9.78 1.69
C GLU A 49 9.09 8.99 1.98
N ARG A 50 8.32 9.41 2.99
CA ARG A 50 7.03 8.79 3.33
C ARG A 50 5.98 8.91 2.22
N ILE A 51 5.98 10.03 1.50
CA ILE A 51 5.09 10.22 0.36
C ILE A 51 5.48 9.23 -0.74
N VAL A 52 6.77 9.14 -1.08
CA VAL A 52 7.26 8.20 -2.09
C VAL A 52 6.93 6.75 -1.73
N GLU A 53 7.11 6.36 -0.47
CA GLU A 53 6.78 5.02 0.00
C GLU A 53 5.28 4.70 -0.13
N ARG A 54 4.40 5.63 0.27
CA ARG A 54 2.96 5.47 0.07
C ARG A 54 2.55 5.40 -1.39
N GLU A 55 3.16 6.22 -2.26
CA GLU A 55 2.87 6.19 -3.69
C GLU A 55 3.26 4.84 -4.30
N ARG A 56 4.40 4.26 -3.88
CA ARG A 56 4.78 2.89 -4.28
C ARG A 56 3.78 1.84 -3.80
N GLU A 57 3.39 1.87 -2.53
CA GLU A 57 2.37 0.96 -1.99
C GLU A 57 1.03 1.08 -2.74
N ARG A 58 0.62 2.32 -3.06
CA ARG A 58 -0.60 2.57 -3.84
C ARG A 58 -0.49 1.97 -5.23
N HIS A 59 0.64 2.15 -5.90
CA HIS A 59 0.85 1.63 -7.24
C HIS A 59 0.84 0.10 -7.27
N GLU A 60 1.46 -0.57 -6.30
CA GLU A 60 1.40 -2.04 -6.17
C GLU A 60 -0.04 -2.53 -5.97
N LEU A 61 -0.84 -1.80 -5.20
CA LEU A 61 -2.26 -2.10 -5.01
C LEU A 61 -3.10 -1.88 -6.27
N GLU A 62 -2.80 -0.86 -7.06
CA GLU A 62 -3.45 -0.58 -8.36
C GLU A 62 -3.17 -1.70 -9.36
N LEU A 63 -1.92 -2.13 -9.49
CA LEU A 63 -1.53 -3.27 -10.35
C LEU A 63 -2.22 -4.57 -9.93
N ALA A 64 -2.28 -4.83 -8.62
CA ALA A 64 -2.97 -6.00 -8.09
C ALA A 64 -4.48 -5.98 -8.42
N ALA A 65 -5.09 -4.80 -8.40
CA ALA A 65 -6.50 -4.62 -8.76
C ALA A 65 -6.76 -4.85 -10.25
N GLU A 66 -5.85 -4.39 -11.12
CA GLU A 66 -5.90 -4.62 -12.56
C GLU A 66 -5.83 -6.12 -12.88
N ILE A 67 -4.83 -6.81 -12.33
CA ILE A 67 -4.68 -8.27 -12.47
C ILE A 67 -5.94 -9.01 -11.97
N GLN A 68 -6.48 -8.62 -10.82
CA GLN A 68 -7.70 -9.22 -10.26
C GLN A 68 -8.91 -9.03 -11.20
N ARG A 69 -9.08 -7.85 -11.80
CA ARG A 69 -10.18 -7.58 -12.74
C ARG A 69 -10.06 -8.42 -14.01
N ASP A 70 -8.85 -8.58 -14.54
CA ASP A 70 -8.60 -9.39 -15.73
C ASP A 70 -8.84 -10.89 -15.48
N LEU A 71 -8.65 -11.35 -14.25
CA LEU A 71 -8.91 -12.73 -13.82
C LEU A 71 -10.38 -13.01 -13.53
N LEU A 72 -11.18 -12.00 -13.19
CA LEU A 72 -12.61 -12.16 -12.94
C LEU A 72 -13.35 -12.34 -14.27
N PRO A 73 -14.34 -13.26 -14.33
CA PRO A 73 -15.11 -13.45 -15.54
C PRO A 73 -15.78 -12.12 -15.95
N PRO A 74 -15.77 -11.77 -17.25
CA PRO A 74 -16.49 -10.59 -17.72
C PRO A 74 -17.96 -10.71 -17.30
N GLY A 75 -18.52 -9.59 -16.85
CA GLY A 75 -19.88 -9.53 -16.29
C GLY A 75 -20.85 -10.35 -17.14
N ALA A 76 -21.63 -11.20 -16.45
CA ALA A 76 -22.48 -12.18 -17.08
C ALA A 76 -23.29 -11.57 -18.23
N ALA A 77 -23.38 -12.30 -19.35
CA ALA A 77 -24.16 -11.90 -20.51
C ALA A 77 -25.58 -11.50 -20.06
N ARG A 78 -26.14 -10.47 -20.70
CA ARG A 78 -27.38 -9.76 -20.31
C ARG A 78 -28.63 -10.66 -20.15
N GLU A 79 -28.55 -11.91 -20.57
CA GLU A 79 -29.60 -12.94 -20.52
C GLU A 79 -29.29 -14.11 -19.56
N PHE A 80 -28.30 -13.96 -18.68
CA PHE A 80 -27.97 -14.99 -17.68
C PHE A 80 -28.85 -14.84 -16.42
N PRO A 81 -29.40 -15.93 -15.85
CA PRO A 81 -30.28 -15.84 -14.68
C PRO A 81 -29.54 -15.52 -13.37
N VAL A 82 -28.20 -15.55 -13.37
CA VAL A 82 -27.35 -15.28 -12.19
C VAL A 82 -26.37 -14.15 -12.50
N HIS A 83 -26.31 -13.17 -11.61
CA HIS A 83 -25.40 -12.03 -11.70
C HIS A 83 -24.55 -11.96 -10.43
N GLY A 84 -23.27 -11.66 -10.58
CA GLY A 84 -22.36 -11.37 -9.47
C GLY A 84 -21.83 -9.95 -9.54
N ILE A 85 -21.54 -9.37 -8.38
CA ILE A 85 -20.82 -8.10 -8.27
C ILE A 85 -19.78 -8.25 -7.18
N ASN A 86 -18.58 -7.74 -7.43
CA ASN A 86 -17.53 -7.66 -6.44
C ASN A 86 -17.23 -6.18 -6.17
N ILE A 87 -17.47 -5.72 -4.95
CA ILE A 87 -17.23 -4.33 -4.53
C ILE A 87 -16.07 -4.34 -3.54
N PRO A 88 -14.84 -4.01 -3.97
CA PRO A 88 -13.69 -4.03 -3.08
C PRO A 88 -13.79 -2.90 -2.04
N ALA A 89 -13.44 -3.20 -0.78
CA ALA A 89 -13.39 -2.20 0.29
C ALA A 89 -12.17 -1.24 0.17
N ARG A 90 -11.17 -1.60 -0.64
CA ARG A 90 -9.99 -0.79 -1.01
C ARG A 90 -9.73 -0.97 -2.51
N ALA A 91 -8.47 -1.01 -2.95
CA ALA A 91 -8.12 -1.28 -4.34
C ALA A 91 -8.44 -2.72 -4.78
N VAL A 92 -8.27 -3.71 -3.88
CA VAL A 92 -8.40 -5.15 -4.17
C VAL A 92 -9.40 -5.77 -3.18
N SER A 93 -10.21 -6.72 -3.67
CA SER A 93 -11.11 -7.54 -2.85
C SER A 93 -10.44 -8.84 -2.41
N GLY A 94 -10.70 -9.29 -1.18
CA GLY A 94 -10.36 -10.66 -0.75
C GLY A 94 -11.35 -11.70 -1.31
N ASP A 95 -12.56 -11.26 -1.63
CA ASP A 95 -13.61 -12.11 -2.17
C ASP A 95 -13.48 -12.25 -3.69
N PHE A 96 -13.79 -13.44 -4.21
CA PHE A 96 -13.96 -13.70 -5.65
C PHE A 96 -15.17 -14.59 -5.91
N TYR A 97 -15.68 -14.52 -7.14
CA TYR A 97 -16.72 -15.42 -7.60
C TYR A 97 -16.51 -15.82 -9.06
N ASP A 98 -17.02 -16.98 -9.45
CA ASP A 98 -17.08 -17.46 -10.84
C ASP A 98 -18.47 -18.05 -11.12
N ILE A 99 -18.98 -17.87 -12.35
CA ILE A 99 -20.28 -18.35 -12.80
C ILE A 99 -20.11 -19.01 -14.16
N ILE A 100 -20.62 -20.24 -14.31
CA ILE A 100 -20.40 -21.07 -15.49
C ILE A 100 -21.70 -21.72 -15.90
N LEU A 101 -22.02 -21.67 -17.20
CA LEU A 101 -23.07 -22.48 -17.80
C LEU A 101 -22.46 -23.78 -18.33
N LEU A 102 -22.99 -24.90 -17.87
CA LEU A 102 -22.65 -26.22 -18.40
C LEU A 102 -23.48 -26.49 -19.66
N ALA A 103 -22.96 -27.35 -20.55
CA ALA A 103 -23.62 -27.68 -21.82
C ALA A 103 -25.02 -28.31 -21.65
N ASP A 104 -25.31 -28.88 -20.47
CA ASP A 104 -26.60 -29.47 -20.10
C ASP A 104 -27.59 -28.47 -19.47
N GLY A 105 -27.25 -27.18 -19.46
CA GLY A 105 -28.08 -26.12 -18.91
C GLY A 105 -27.98 -25.94 -17.39
N ARG A 106 -27.15 -26.73 -16.69
CA ARG A 106 -26.87 -26.48 -15.27
C ARG A 106 -25.93 -25.30 -15.09
N ILE A 107 -26.07 -24.61 -13.95
CA ILE A 107 -25.21 -23.48 -13.58
C ILE A 107 -24.33 -23.90 -12.41
N TRP A 108 -23.03 -23.71 -12.58
CA TRP A 108 -22.06 -23.87 -11.49
C TRP A 108 -21.58 -22.48 -11.07
N PHE A 109 -21.57 -22.23 -9.76
CA PHE A 109 -21.02 -21.01 -9.20
C PHE A 109 -20.09 -21.33 -8.05
N SER A 110 -19.06 -20.51 -7.90
CA SER A 110 -18.14 -20.56 -6.76
C SER A 110 -17.99 -19.18 -6.17
N VAL A 111 -17.85 -19.12 -4.85
CA VAL A 111 -17.52 -17.92 -4.09
C VAL A 111 -16.43 -18.30 -3.10
N GLY A 112 -15.38 -17.50 -3.01
CA GLY A 112 -14.29 -17.73 -2.07
C GLY A 112 -13.86 -16.42 -1.43
N ASP A 113 -13.59 -16.47 -0.13
CA ASP A 113 -12.95 -15.40 0.64
C ASP A 113 -11.49 -15.80 0.86
N VAL A 114 -10.57 -15.00 0.31
CA VAL A 114 -9.14 -15.17 0.47
C VAL A 114 -8.67 -14.27 1.60
N SER A 115 -8.25 -14.89 2.71
CA SER A 115 -7.65 -14.18 3.83
C SER A 115 -6.37 -13.45 3.42
N GLY A 116 -6.48 -12.13 3.24
CA GLY A 116 -5.37 -11.23 2.89
C GLY A 116 -5.87 -9.83 2.51
N LYS A 117 -4.98 -8.83 2.51
CA LYS A 117 -5.26 -7.48 1.98
C LYS A 117 -4.14 -7.08 1.03
N GLY A 118 -4.49 -6.47 -0.10
CA GLY A 118 -3.54 -5.95 -1.07
C GLY A 118 -2.94 -6.99 -2.02
N MET A 119 -1.69 -6.79 -2.46
CA MET A 119 -1.08 -7.56 -3.56
C MET A 119 -1.00 -9.07 -3.30
N ASN A 120 -0.74 -9.50 -2.06
CA ASN A 120 -0.71 -10.92 -1.69
C ASN A 120 -2.08 -11.60 -1.86
N ALA A 121 -3.18 -10.88 -1.63
CA ALA A 121 -4.54 -11.42 -1.79
C ALA A 121 -4.87 -11.60 -3.28
N ALA A 122 -4.52 -10.63 -4.13
CA ALA A 122 -4.68 -10.74 -5.58
C ALA A 122 -3.85 -11.89 -6.17
N LEU A 123 -2.60 -12.05 -5.73
CA LEU A 123 -1.73 -13.13 -6.19
C LEU A 123 -2.23 -14.51 -5.73
N LEU A 124 -2.73 -14.60 -4.50
CA LEU A 124 -3.31 -15.82 -3.96
C LEU A 124 -4.60 -16.18 -4.69
N MET A 125 -5.47 -15.19 -4.96
CA MET A 125 -6.64 -15.36 -5.83
C MET A 125 -6.23 -15.88 -7.20
N ALA A 126 -5.26 -15.27 -7.89
CA ALA A 126 -4.77 -15.75 -9.19
C ALA A 126 -4.32 -17.23 -9.12
N LYS A 127 -3.59 -17.59 -8.06
CA LYS A 127 -3.14 -18.97 -7.83
C LYS A 127 -4.27 -19.95 -7.50
N THR A 128 -5.35 -19.53 -6.84
CA THR A 128 -6.49 -20.39 -6.51
C THR A 128 -7.51 -20.49 -7.64
N SER A 129 -7.65 -19.43 -8.44
CA SER A 129 -8.53 -19.40 -9.62
C SER A 129 -7.99 -20.31 -10.73
N SER A 130 -6.67 -20.39 -10.94
CA SER A 130 -6.07 -21.22 -11.99
C SER A 130 -6.42 -22.72 -11.90
N PRO A 131 -6.27 -23.41 -10.76
CA PRO A 131 -6.67 -24.82 -10.63
C PRO A 131 -8.16 -25.05 -10.86
N ILE A 132 -9.02 -24.16 -10.34
CA ILE A 132 -10.48 -24.25 -10.51
C ILE A 132 -10.84 -24.10 -11.99
N MET A 133 -10.20 -23.15 -12.69
CA MET A 133 -10.35 -22.97 -14.13
C MET A 133 -9.75 -24.12 -14.95
N MET A 134 -8.70 -24.79 -14.46
CA MET A 134 -8.05 -25.89 -15.18
C MET A 134 -8.83 -27.20 -15.03
N MET A 135 -9.46 -27.46 -13.88
CA MET A 135 -10.38 -28.60 -13.66
C MET A 135 -11.63 -28.50 -14.54
N LYS A 136 -11.98 -27.28 -14.96
CA LYS A 136 -13.09 -26.87 -15.85
C LYS A 136 -12.90 -27.28 -17.32
N ILE A 137 -11.66 -27.50 -17.78
CA ILE A 137 -11.35 -27.93 -19.17
C ILE A 137 -11.40 -29.47 -19.31
N SER A 138 -11.28 -30.19 -18.19
CA SER A 138 -11.28 -31.66 -18.15
C SER A 138 -12.63 -32.29 -17.82
N LEU A 139 -13.67 -31.49 -17.58
CA LEU A 139 -15.07 -31.90 -17.36
C LEU A 139 -15.93 -31.42 -18.53
#